data_AF-A0A2J8WD19-F1
#
_entry.id   AF-A0A2J8WD19-F1
#
_cell.length_a   1.000
_cell.length_b   1.000
_cell.length_c   1.000
_cell.angle_alpha   90.00
_cell.angle_beta   90.00
_cell.angle_gamma   90.00
#
_symmetry.space_group_name_H-M   'P 1'
#
loop_
_entity.id
_entity.type
_entity.pdbx_description
1 polymer ?
#
loop_
_entity_poly.entity_id
_entity_poly.type
_entity_poly.pdbx_seq_one_letter_code
_entity_poly.pdbx_strand_id
1 'polypeptide(L)' 'KQDSLVILTIMATLKIRNSNFYPVAVTSLSSQIQYMNTVVGTYVTTNVSLIPPRSEQLVNFTGKAEMGGPFSYV' A
#
# COMPACT_ATOMS: atom_id res chain seq x y z
N LYS A 1 -4.17 9.60 31.20
CA LYS A 1 -3.84 10.30 29.93
C LYS A 1 -4.07 9.29 28.81
N GLN A 2 -5.27 9.27 28.25
CA GLN A 2 -5.78 8.20 27.39
C GLN A 2 -5.74 8.61 25.89
N ASP A 3 -5.18 9.77 25.54
CA ASP A 3 -5.57 10.45 24.30
C ASP A 3 -4.38 10.88 23.44
N SER A 4 -3.73 9.93 22.76
CA SER A 4 -2.79 10.30 21.67
C SER A 4 -2.72 9.26 20.56
N LEU A 5 -3.73 8.40 20.36
CA LEU A 5 -3.75 7.49 19.22
C LEU A 5 -4.51 8.15 18.06
N VAL A 6 -3.81 8.34 16.95
CA VAL A 6 -4.29 8.94 15.70
C VAL A 6 -4.39 7.83 14.67
N ILE A 7 -5.59 7.64 14.10
CA ILE A 7 -5.83 6.66 13.04
C ILE A 7 -5.94 7.41 11.72
N LEU A 8 -5.09 7.06 10.78
CA LEU A 8 -5.07 7.62 9.43
C LEU A 8 -5.55 6.56 8.45
N THR A 9 -6.44 6.98 7.54
CA THR A 9 -6.83 6.17 6.38
C THR A 9 -6.17 6.79 5.16
N ILE A 10 -5.19 6.11 4.60
CA ILE A 10 -4.41 6.58 3.45
C ILE A 10 -4.87 5.83 2.23
N MET A 11 -5.40 6.56 1.25
CA MET A 11 -5.73 6.02 -0.06
C MET A 11 -4.62 6.39 -1.04
N ALA A 12 -4.12 5.39 -1.75
CA ALA A 12 -3.08 5.56 -2.76
C ALA A 12 -3.45 4.80 -4.04
N THR A 13 -2.96 5.30 -5.16
CA THR A 13 -3.14 4.68 -6.47
C THR A 13 -1.77 4.29 -7.01
N LEU A 14 -1.58 3.00 -7.29
CA LEU A 14 -0.41 2.47 -7.96
C LEU A 14 -0.68 2.33 -9.46
N LYS A 15 0.10 3.01 -10.29
CA LYS A 15 0.09 2.84 -11.74
C LYS A 15 1.11 1.78 -12.14
N ILE A 16 0.64 0.64 -12.65
CA ILE A 16 1.49 -0.46 -13.11
C ILE A 16 1.45 -0.50 -14.64
N ARG A 17 2.62 -0.46 -15.28
CA ARG A 17 2.76 -0.57 -16.73
C ARG A 17 3.44 -1.88 -17.09
N ASN A 18 2.81 -2.65 -17.98
CA ASN A 18 3.40 -3.85 -18.54
C ASN A 18 4.02 -3.53 -19.91
N SER A 19 5.35 -3.44 -19.95
CA SER A 19 6.10 -3.20 -21.19
C SER A 19 6.38 -4.48 -21.98
N ASN A 20 5.93 -5.65 -21.50
CA ASN A 20 6.12 -6.93 -22.19
C ASN A 20 5.09 -7.13 -23.31
N PHE A 21 5.36 -8.14 -24.15
CA PHE A 21 4.46 -8.61 -25.21
C PHE A 21 3.55 -9.78 -24.77
N TYR A 22 3.54 -10.13 -23.48
CA TYR A 22 2.70 -11.17 -22.89
C TYR A 22 2.02 -10.64 -21.62
N PRO A 23 0.88 -11.23 -21.22
CA PRO A 23 0.16 -10.79 -20.01
C PRO A 23 0.96 -11.11 -18.75
N VAL A 24 0.93 -10.21 -17.77
CA VAL A 24 1.61 -10.37 -16.47
C VAL A 24 0.60 -10.32 -15.35
N ALA A 25 0.59 -11.33 -14.49
CA ALA A 25 -0.25 -11.37 -13.31
C ALA A 25 0.45 -10.69 -12.12
N VAL A 26 -0.22 -9.71 -11.52
CA VAL A 26 0.13 -9.16 -10.21
C VAL A 26 -0.64 -9.96 -9.16
N THR A 27 0.04 -10.93 -8.56
CA THR A 27 -0.57 -11.88 -7.62
C THR A 27 -0.75 -11.30 -6.22
N SER A 28 0.13 -10.41 -5.78
CA SER A 28 0.04 -9.75 -4.49
C SER A 28 0.61 -8.34 -4.52
N LEU A 29 0.01 -7.44 -3.75
CA LEU A 29 0.52 -6.10 -3.49
C LEU A 29 0.68 -5.95 -1.98
N SER A 30 1.90 -5.62 -1.55
CA SER A 30 2.22 -5.27 -0.17
C SER A 30 2.71 -3.82 -0.12
N SER A 31 2.24 -3.05 0.83
CA SER A 31 2.66 -1.67 1.08
C SER A 31 2.87 -1.46 2.57
N GLN A 32 3.93 -0.73 2.91
CA GLN A 32 4.20 -0.26 4.26
C GLN A 32 3.97 1.25 4.31
N ILE A 33 3.20 1.69 5.30
CA ILE A 33 3.04 3.09 5.63
C ILE A 33 4.04 3.39 6.74
N GLN A 34 4.95 4.32 6.46
CA GLN A 34 6.02 4.69 7.37
C GLN A 34 5.91 6.16 7.75
N TYR A 35 6.27 6.45 9.00
CA TYR A 35 6.44 7.81 9.50
C TYR A 35 7.75 7.85 10.29
N MET A 36 8.65 8.75 9.87
CA MET A 36 10.09 8.65 10.21
C MET A 36 10.61 7.24 9.85
N ASN A 37 11.41 6.57 10.70
CA ASN A 37 11.86 5.20 10.45
C ASN A 37 10.93 4.14 11.07
N THR A 38 9.68 4.48 11.37
CA THR A 38 8.70 3.55 11.99
C THR A 38 7.62 3.13 11.01
N VAL A 39 7.42 1.83 10.86
CA VAL A 39 6.26 1.27 10.15
C VAL A 39 5.03 1.43 11.04
N VAL A 40 4.13 2.32 10.62
CA VAL A 40 2.88 2.67 11.33
C VAL A 40 1.65 1.98 10.73
N GLY A 41 1.81 1.29 9.61
CA GLY A 41 0.74 0.53 8.97
C GLY A 41 1.25 -0.38 7.88
N THR A 42 0.53 -1.45 7.61
CA THR A 42 0.82 -2.37 6.50
C THR A 42 -0.46 -2.70 5.76
N TYR A 43 -0.37 -2.77 4.44
CA TYR A 43 -1.45 -3.20 3.58
C TYR A 43 -0.98 -4.38 2.75
N VAL A 44 -1.76 -5.46 2.73
CA VAL A 44 -1.51 -6.64 1.89
C VAL A 44 -2.81 -7.02 1.23
N THR A 45 -2.76 -7.21 -0.08
CA THR A 45 -3.86 -7.76 -0.86
C THR A 45 -3.32 -8.79 -1.85
N THR A 46 -4.16 -9.76 -2.19
CA THR A 46 -3.86 -10.85 -3.13
C THR A 46 -4.81 -10.78 -4.31
N ASN A 47 -4.46 -11.46 -5.41
CA ASN A 47 -5.22 -11.47 -6.66
C ASN A 47 -5.49 -10.05 -7.18
N VAL A 48 -4.42 -9.24 -7.29
CA VAL A 48 -4.52 -7.81 -7.60
C VAL A 48 -5.04 -7.57 -9.00
N SER A 49 -4.36 -8.12 -10.01
CA SER A 49 -4.80 -8.01 -11.40
C SER A 49 -4.00 -8.86 -12.39
N LEU A 50 -4.56 -9.06 -13.58
CA LEU A 50 -3.85 -9.49 -14.79
C LEU A 50 -3.70 -8.31 -15.75
N ILE A 51 -2.46 -7.90 -16.06
CA ILE A 51 -2.18 -6.75 -16.92
C ILE A 51 -1.88 -7.26 -18.33
N PRO A 52 -2.68 -6.89 -19.35
CA PRO A 52 -2.43 -7.25 -20.74
C PRO A 52 -1.05 -6.81 -21.27
N PRO A 53 -0.61 -7.36 -22.41
CA PRO A 53 0.56 -6.87 -23.12
C PRO A 53 0.44 -5.38 -23.46
N ARG A 54 1.53 -4.63 -23.35
CA ARG A 54 1.62 -3.22 -23.76
C ARG A 54 0.59 -2.28 -23.13
N SER A 55 0.00 -2.65 -22.00
CA SER A 55 -1.02 -1.86 -21.31
C SER A 55 -0.55 -1.37 -19.94
N GLU A 56 -1.39 -0.54 -19.33
CA GLU A 56 -1.22 -0.06 -17.96
C GLU A 56 -2.51 -0.23 -17.16
N GLN A 57 -2.37 -0.31 -15.84
CA GLN A 57 -3.48 -0.45 -14.93
C GLN A 57 -3.26 0.39 -13.67
N LEU A 58 -4.35 1.01 -13.21
CA LEU A 58 -4.40 1.70 -11.94
C LEU A 58 -4.98 0.76 -10.89
N VAL A 59 -4.27 0.62 -9.77
CA VAL A 59 -4.70 -0.18 -8.62
C VAL A 59 -4.86 0.77 -7.44
N ASN A 60 -6.09 0.92 -6.97
CA ASN A 60 -6.39 1.70 -5.78
C ASN A 60 -6.28 0.80 -4.55
N PHE A 61 -5.56 1.27 -3.54
CA PHE A 61 -5.48 0.60 -2.26
C PHE A 61 -5.60 1.59 -1.11
N THR A 62 -6.19 1.11 -0.02
CA THR A 62 -6.43 1.90 1.18
C THR A 62 -5.76 1.21 2.35
N GLY A 63 -4.70 1.81 2.88
CA GLY A 63 -4.01 1.34 4.07
C GLY A 63 -4.44 2.12 5.31
N LYS A 64 -4.52 1.43 6.44
CA LYS A 64 -4.73 2.05 7.75
C LYS A 64 -3.37 2.23 8.42
N ALA A 65 -3.15 3.39 9.01
CA ALA A 65 -1.96 3.67 9.81
C ALA A 65 -2.37 4.16 11.20
N GLU A 66 -1.66 3.68 12.20
CA GLU A 66 -1.85 4.03 13.60
C GLU A 66 -0.63 4.79 14.09
N MET A 67 -0.85 5.99 14.61
CA MET A 67 0.19 6.87 15.12
C MET A 67 -0.09 7.21 16.57
N GLY A 68 0.95 7.19 17.39
CA GLY A 68 0.94 7.56 18.79
C GLY A 68 0.71 6.37 19.70
N GLY A 69 0.76 6.59 21.01
CA GLY A 69 0.87 5.48 21.96
C GLY A 69 2.29 4.87 21.97
N PRO A 70 2.47 3.55 21.74
CA PRO A 70 3.74 2.85 21.96
C PRO A 70 4.78 3.02 20.83
N PHE A 71 4.44 3.69 19.73
CA PHE A 71 5.36 3.88 18.60
C PHE A 71 6.48 4.87 18.96
N SER A 72 7.73 4.48 18.67
CA SER A 72 8.92 5.33 18.83
C SER A 72 9.41 5.78 17.46
N TYR A 73 9.23 7.06 17.16
CA TYR A 73 9.60 7.66 15.88
C TYR A 73 11.08 8.05 15.87
N VAL A 74 11.94 7.05 15.67
CA VAL A 74 13.39 7.24 15.45
C VAL A 74 13.71 7.26 13.96
#